data_AF-A0A0W0ZH50-F1
#
_entry.id   AF-A0A0W0ZH50-F1
#
_cell.length_a   1.000
_cell.length_b   1.000
_cell.length_c   1.000
_cell.angle_alpha   90.00
_cell.angle_beta   90.00
_cell.angle_gamma   90.00
#
_symmetry.space_group_name_H-M   'P 1'
#
loop_
_entity.id
_entity.type
_entity.pdbx_description
1 polymer ?
#
loop_
_entity_poly.entity_id
_entity_poly.type
_entity_poly.pdbx_seq_one_letter_code
_entity_poly.pdbx_strand_id
1 'polypeptide(L)'
;MYVVINSECHSIPEQARQLKSEGNALLNFLLNLGYVSENPPLADLLKQYHTLDGEWLVLTPVRWEATHNDAMIVALGRDVSFGESESRAWFDLFSQYLAEEDIILYYHDAETWLLCNNKKYPLNAKPPHHLLHQSLLPELTQLDTAMHWQKFITESQMLFASRPNQTLINGLWVWGNSKLKEKEPINICVDAHFLSLAQLCSRHVSLYHEGVALKDYQILLFSELSSLSKQHQEELKKMPIHWYWNNTAYSMNTGSWYARLWRKLIHAY
;
A
#
# COMPACT_ATOMS: atom_id res chain seq x y z
N MET A 1 7.77 9.78 15.33
CA MET A 1 7.44 10.32 14.00
C MET A 1 7.62 9.21 12.96
N TYR A 2 6.68 9.12 12.04
CA TYR A 2 6.69 8.23 10.89
C TYR A 2 6.92 9.05 9.62
N VAL A 3 7.83 8.60 8.75
CA VAL A 3 8.09 9.25 7.46
C VAL A 3 7.82 8.24 6.36
N VAL A 4 6.79 8.51 5.57
CA VAL A 4 6.33 7.68 4.46
C VAL A 4 6.71 8.38 3.16
N ILE A 5 7.52 7.72 2.34
CA ILE A 5 7.96 8.22 1.04
C ILE A 5 7.45 7.29 -0.05
N ASN A 6 6.77 7.84 -1.06
CA ASN A 6 6.28 7.11 -2.23
C ASN A 6 7.36 6.88 -3.28
N SER A 7 8.51 6.40 -2.82
CA SER A 7 9.63 6.01 -3.67
C SER A 7 10.31 4.78 -3.08
N GLU A 8 11.25 4.23 -3.83
CA GLU A 8 12.11 3.17 -3.33
C GLU A 8 13.28 3.75 -2.53
N CYS A 9 13.74 2.99 -1.54
CA CYS A 9 15.01 3.21 -0.89
C CYS A 9 16.07 2.31 -1.51
N HIS A 10 17.17 2.91 -1.96
CA HIS A 10 18.29 2.16 -2.53
C HIS A 10 19.39 1.83 -1.51
N SER A 11 19.38 2.45 -0.33
CA SER A 11 20.41 2.24 0.68
C SER A 11 19.84 2.38 2.09
N ILE A 12 19.86 1.29 2.85
CA ILE A 12 19.48 1.29 4.26
C ILE A 12 20.75 1.51 5.10
N PRO A 13 20.75 2.44 6.09
CA PRO A 13 21.88 2.61 6.99
C PRO A 13 22.19 1.34 7.78
N GLU A 14 23.48 0.99 7.95
CA GLU A 14 23.91 -0.27 8.59
C GLU A 14 23.39 -0.45 10.03
N GLN A 15 23.20 0.64 10.77
CA GLN A 15 22.75 0.62 12.17
C GLN A 15 21.22 0.67 12.31
N ALA A 16 20.49 0.64 11.20
CA ALA A 16 19.04 0.74 11.22
C ALA A 16 18.40 -0.59 11.65
N ARG A 17 17.33 -0.49 12.45
CA ARG A 17 16.49 -1.65 12.76
C ARG A 17 15.49 -1.83 11.63
N GLN A 18 15.47 -3.00 11.00
CA GLN A 18 14.47 -3.30 9.98
C GLN A 18 13.05 -3.32 10.56
N LEU A 19 12.11 -2.80 9.77
CA LEU A 19 10.68 -2.86 9.98
C LEU A 19 10.04 -3.51 8.74
N LYS A 20 8.75 -3.86 8.84
CA LYS A 20 7.99 -4.35 7.70
C LYS A 20 7.37 -3.17 6.94
N SER A 21 7.63 -3.09 5.63
CA SER A 21 6.89 -2.22 4.72
C SER A 21 5.67 -2.98 4.20
N GLU A 22 4.59 -2.24 3.92
CA GLU A 22 3.36 -2.74 3.33
C GLU A 22 3.34 -2.60 1.80
N GLY A 23 4.49 -2.34 1.18
CA GLY A 23 4.65 -2.40 -0.28
C GLY A 23 4.34 -1.11 -1.04
N ASN A 24 3.50 -0.23 -0.51
CA ASN A 24 3.29 1.09 -1.11
C ASN A 24 3.02 2.17 -0.07
N ALA A 25 3.13 3.43 -0.49
CA ALA A 25 2.99 4.59 0.40
C ALA A 25 1.63 4.67 1.07
N LEU A 26 0.54 4.38 0.37
CA LEU A 26 -0.81 4.46 0.94
C LEU A 26 -1.04 3.39 2.01
N LEU A 27 -0.56 2.18 1.80
CA LEU A 27 -0.64 1.10 2.78
C LEU A 27 0.25 1.36 3.99
N ASN A 28 1.47 1.85 3.77
CA ASN A 28 2.34 2.30 4.85
C ASN A 28 1.70 3.46 5.63
N PHE A 29 1.04 4.39 4.95
CA PHE A 29 0.32 5.49 5.58
C PHE A 29 -0.83 4.98 6.44
N LEU A 30 -1.67 4.09 5.93
CA LEU A 30 -2.76 3.46 6.68
C LEU A 30 -2.25 2.67 7.90
N LEU A 31 -1.14 1.92 7.75
CA LEU A 31 -0.50 1.26 8.88
C LEU A 31 -0.10 2.26 9.98
N ASN A 32 0.52 3.38 9.59
CA ASN A 32 0.97 4.42 10.52
C ASN A 32 -0.18 5.25 11.13
N LEU A 33 -1.39 5.18 10.56
CA LEU A 33 -2.64 5.65 11.16
C LEU A 33 -3.27 4.63 12.12
N GLY A 34 -2.64 3.47 12.34
CA GLY A 34 -3.12 2.45 13.28
C GLY A 34 -4.16 1.48 12.70
N TYR A 35 -4.27 1.38 11.37
CA TYR A 35 -5.05 0.31 10.74
C TYR A 35 -4.29 -1.01 10.75
N VAL A 36 -5.03 -2.12 10.79
CA VAL A 36 -4.47 -3.48 10.73
C VAL A 36 -3.99 -3.75 9.30
N SER A 37 -2.73 -4.18 9.15
CA SER A 37 -2.12 -4.40 7.83
C SER A 37 -2.73 -5.56 7.05
N GLU A 38 -3.35 -6.53 7.72
CA GLU A 38 -4.03 -7.66 7.07
C GLU A 38 -5.39 -7.28 6.45
N ASN A 39 -5.97 -6.14 6.84
CA ASN A 39 -7.21 -5.64 6.25
C ASN A 39 -7.28 -4.10 6.29
N PRO A 40 -6.41 -3.39 5.55
CA PRO A 40 -6.38 -1.94 5.57
C PRO A 40 -7.50 -1.37 4.67
N PRO A 41 -8.08 -0.20 5.02
CA PRO A 41 -9.26 0.35 4.34
C PRO A 41 -8.89 1.09 3.05
N LEU A 42 -8.08 0.47 2.20
CA LEU A 42 -7.57 1.12 0.98
C LEU A 42 -8.69 1.41 -0.01
N ALA A 43 -9.60 0.46 -0.26
CA ALA A 43 -10.73 0.69 -1.17
C ALA A 43 -11.64 1.80 -0.66
N ASP A 44 -11.90 1.86 0.65
CA ASP A 44 -12.76 2.87 1.26
C ASP A 44 -12.10 4.26 1.28
N LEU A 45 -10.77 4.33 1.38
CA LEU A 45 -10.02 5.57 1.15
C LEU A 45 -10.11 6.04 -0.30
N LEU A 46 -9.83 5.14 -1.25
CA LEU A 46 -9.79 5.49 -2.66
C LEU A 46 -11.18 5.83 -3.22
N LYS A 47 -12.23 5.15 -2.78
CA LYS A 47 -13.60 5.52 -3.18
C LYS A 47 -13.95 6.94 -2.71
N GLN A 48 -13.56 7.33 -1.49
CA GLN A 48 -13.85 8.67 -0.98
C GLN A 48 -13.02 9.72 -1.73
N TYR A 49 -11.77 9.40 -2.04
CA TYR A 49 -10.89 10.25 -2.82
C TYR A 49 -11.41 10.51 -4.24
N HIS A 50 -11.90 9.46 -4.91
CA HIS A 50 -12.47 9.54 -6.26
C HIS A 50 -13.96 9.90 -6.27
N THR A 51 -14.57 10.15 -5.10
CA THR A 51 -16.01 10.45 -4.95
C THR A 51 -16.92 9.39 -5.59
N LEU A 52 -16.59 8.12 -5.37
CA LEU A 52 -17.35 6.98 -5.88
C LEU A 52 -18.41 6.53 -4.87
N ASP A 53 -19.63 6.33 -5.37
CA ASP A 53 -20.75 5.84 -4.57
C ASP A 53 -20.70 4.32 -4.38
N GLY A 54 -21.22 3.85 -3.24
CA GLY A 54 -21.37 2.44 -2.94
C GLY A 54 -20.21 1.80 -2.17
N GLU A 55 -20.12 0.48 -2.29
CA GLU A 55 -19.07 -0.33 -1.67
C GLU A 55 -18.08 -0.78 -2.72
N TRP A 56 -16.80 -0.58 -2.45
CA TRP A 56 -15.73 -0.89 -3.38
C TRP A 56 -14.71 -1.82 -2.73
N LEU A 57 -14.08 -2.64 -3.55
CA LEU A 57 -13.00 -3.56 -3.20
C LEU A 57 -11.79 -3.24 -4.06
N VAL A 58 -10.59 -3.59 -3.60
CA VAL A 58 -9.36 -3.50 -4.38
C VAL A 58 -9.22 -4.75 -5.25
N LEU A 59 -8.87 -4.55 -6.51
CA LEU A 59 -8.32 -5.58 -7.39
C LEU A 59 -6.86 -5.26 -7.65
N THR A 60 -5.98 -6.23 -7.39
CA THR A 60 -4.55 -6.12 -7.69
C THR A 60 -4.18 -7.12 -8.77
N PRO A 61 -3.56 -6.68 -9.87
CA PRO A 61 -2.93 -7.56 -10.85
C PRO A 61 -1.81 -8.37 -10.23
N VAL A 62 -1.86 -9.70 -10.38
CA VAL A 62 -0.85 -10.62 -9.81
C VAL A 62 -0.41 -11.70 -10.79
N ARG A 63 0.76 -12.26 -10.53
CA ARG A 63 1.22 -13.50 -11.16
C ARG A 63 1.01 -14.68 -10.23
N TRP A 64 0.18 -15.61 -10.67
CA TRP A 64 -0.07 -16.91 -10.08
C TRP A 64 0.88 -17.97 -10.65
N GLU A 65 1.30 -18.88 -9.81
CA GLU A 65 1.94 -20.14 -10.21
C GLU A 65 1.19 -21.30 -9.56
N ALA A 66 0.66 -22.19 -10.39
CA ALA A 66 0.07 -23.44 -9.93
C ALA A 66 1.14 -24.54 -9.92
N THR A 67 1.20 -25.28 -8.82
CA THR A 67 1.96 -26.53 -8.68
C THR A 67 0.99 -27.70 -8.66
N HIS A 68 1.47 -28.94 -8.52
CA HIS A 68 0.59 -30.12 -8.61
C HIS A 68 -0.53 -30.15 -7.56
N ASN A 69 -0.33 -29.52 -6.39
CA ASN A 69 -1.28 -29.53 -5.26
C ASN A 69 -1.49 -28.16 -4.62
N ASP A 70 -0.99 -27.06 -5.20
CA ASP A 70 -1.05 -25.75 -4.58
C ASP A 70 -1.02 -24.63 -5.62
N ALA A 71 -1.37 -23.42 -5.21
CA ALA A 71 -1.19 -22.20 -6.00
C ALA A 71 -0.55 -21.12 -5.13
N MET A 72 0.29 -20.30 -5.73
CA MET A 72 0.98 -19.20 -5.05
C MET A 72 0.95 -17.94 -5.90
N ILE A 73 0.90 -16.78 -5.25
CA ILE A 73 1.21 -15.50 -5.90
C ILE A 73 2.72 -15.34 -5.83
N VAL A 74 3.37 -15.28 -6.99
CA VAL A 74 4.84 -15.23 -7.09
C VAL A 74 5.36 -13.83 -7.44
N ALA A 75 4.48 -12.94 -7.89
CA ALA A 75 4.84 -11.54 -8.16
C ALA A 75 3.61 -10.62 -8.22
N LEU A 76 3.82 -9.33 -7.99
CA LEU A 76 2.82 -8.26 -8.03
C LEU A 76 3.29 -7.12 -8.92
N GLY A 77 2.37 -6.38 -9.53
CA GLY A 77 2.59 -5.03 -10.12
C GLY A 77 4.02 -4.74 -10.63
N ARG A 78 4.77 -3.96 -9.85
CA ARG A 78 6.16 -3.57 -10.12
C ARG A 78 7.18 -4.70 -10.30
N ASP A 79 7.03 -5.84 -9.63
CA ASP A 79 7.99 -6.97 -9.71
C ASP A 79 8.01 -7.61 -11.10
N VAL A 80 6.99 -7.32 -11.92
CA VAL A 80 6.82 -7.91 -13.25
C VAL A 80 6.82 -6.87 -14.37
N SER A 81 7.33 -5.67 -14.13
CA SER A 81 7.36 -4.58 -15.13
C SER A 81 5.98 -4.31 -15.76
N PHE A 82 4.90 -4.54 -15.00
CA PHE A 82 3.53 -4.34 -15.46
C PHE A 82 3.27 -2.84 -15.56
N GLY A 83 3.46 -2.29 -16.75
CA GLY A 83 3.42 -0.85 -16.97
C GLY A 83 2.00 -0.30 -17.02
N GLU A 84 1.86 1.03 -16.85
CA GLU A 84 0.58 1.75 -16.94
C GLU A 84 -0.20 1.40 -18.22
N SER A 85 0.46 1.39 -19.38
CA SER A 85 -0.20 1.09 -20.66
C SER A 85 -0.75 -0.34 -20.74
N GLU A 86 -0.02 -1.29 -20.19
CA GLU A 86 -0.37 -2.72 -20.20
C GLU A 86 -1.51 -2.97 -19.20
N SER A 87 -1.39 -2.40 -18.00
CA SER A 87 -2.42 -2.42 -16.98
C SER A 87 -3.73 -1.81 -17.47
N ARG A 88 -3.68 -0.65 -18.13
CA ARG A 88 -4.85 -0.01 -18.71
C ARG A 88 -5.51 -0.86 -19.80
N ALA A 89 -4.72 -1.48 -20.67
CA ALA A 89 -5.26 -2.37 -21.71
C ALA A 89 -5.98 -3.59 -21.11
N TRP A 90 -5.45 -4.17 -20.02
CA TRP A 90 -6.14 -5.23 -19.30
C TRP A 90 -7.36 -4.74 -18.55
N PHE A 91 -7.29 -3.59 -17.90
CA PHE A 91 -8.42 -2.96 -17.23
C PHE A 91 -9.58 -2.74 -18.21
N ASP A 92 -9.31 -2.19 -19.39
CA ASP A 92 -10.34 -1.91 -20.39
C ASP A 92 -11.03 -3.21 -20.85
N LEU A 93 -10.25 -4.28 -21.09
CA LEU A 93 -10.79 -5.59 -21.44
C LEU A 93 -11.63 -6.18 -20.30
N PHE A 94 -11.12 -6.13 -19.06
CA PHE A 94 -11.81 -6.70 -17.90
C PHE A 94 -13.08 -5.93 -17.58
N SER A 95 -13.03 -4.61 -17.69
CA SER A 95 -14.18 -3.71 -17.51
C SER A 95 -15.28 -4.00 -18.53
N GLN A 96 -14.92 -4.22 -19.80
CA GLN A 96 -15.88 -4.62 -20.84
C GLN A 96 -16.51 -5.98 -20.54
N TYR A 97 -15.71 -6.98 -20.15
CA TYR A 97 -16.20 -8.31 -19.80
C TYR A 97 -17.19 -8.27 -18.62
N LEU A 98 -16.84 -7.53 -17.56
CA LEU A 98 -17.66 -7.43 -16.36
C LEU A 98 -18.91 -6.54 -16.52
N ALA A 99 -18.90 -5.61 -17.47
CA ALA A 99 -20.06 -4.78 -17.76
C ALA A 99 -21.27 -5.61 -18.25
N GLU A 100 -21.05 -6.78 -18.85
CA GLU A 100 -22.12 -7.73 -19.22
C GLU A 100 -22.90 -8.27 -18.00
N GLU A 101 -22.30 -8.22 -16.81
CA GLU A 101 -22.90 -8.64 -15.54
C GLU A 101 -23.27 -7.46 -14.61
N ASP A 102 -23.34 -6.23 -15.16
CA ASP A 102 -23.57 -4.99 -14.41
C ASP A 102 -22.54 -4.72 -13.30
N ILE A 103 -21.32 -5.24 -13.45
CA ILE A 103 -20.22 -5.00 -12.51
C ILE A 103 -19.37 -3.83 -13.00
N ILE A 104 -19.19 -2.83 -12.13
CA ILE A 104 -18.48 -1.59 -12.44
C ILE A 104 -17.06 -1.66 -11.92
N LEU A 105 -16.09 -1.30 -12.76
CA LEU A 105 -14.70 -1.11 -12.38
C LEU A 105 -14.29 0.36 -12.44
N TYR A 106 -13.31 0.74 -11.63
CA TYR A 106 -12.65 2.04 -11.67
C TYR A 106 -11.14 1.87 -11.65
N TYR A 107 -10.44 2.54 -12.56
CA TYR A 107 -8.99 2.48 -12.66
C TYR A 107 -8.36 3.54 -11.76
N HIS A 108 -7.58 3.14 -10.75
CA HIS A 108 -6.80 4.07 -9.96
C HIS A 108 -5.38 4.23 -10.49
N ASP A 109 -4.65 3.11 -10.58
CA ASP A 109 -3.28 3.05 -11.13
C ASP A 109 -2.96 1.64 -11.66
N ALA A 110 -1.72 1.45 -12.11
CA ALA A 110 -1.27 0.20 -12.71
C ALA A 110 -1.42 -1.04 -11.80
N GLU A 111 -1.36 -0.87 -10.47
CA GLU A 111 -1.37 -1.96 -9.48
C GLU A 111 -2.68 -2.04 -8.69
N THR A 112 -3.51 -1.01 -8.78
CA THR A 112 -4.71 -0.83 -7.97
C THR A 112 -5.88 -0.46 -8.86
N TRP A 113 -6.80 -1.41 -9.01
CA TRP A 113 -8.12 -1.12 -9.57
C TRP A 113 -9.16 -1.26 -8.47
N LEU A 114 -10.33 -0.69 -8.69
CA LEU A 114 -11.46 -0.81 -7.78
C LEU A 114 -12.61 -1.55 -8.47
N LEU A 115 -13.22 -2.48 -7.74
CA LEU A 115 -14.43 -3.20 -8.17
C LEU A 115 -15.60 -2.82 -7.28
N CYS A 116 -16.70 -2.40 -7.90
CA CYS A 116 -17.93 -2.06 -7.20
C CYS A 116 -18.65 -3.33 -6.74
N ASN A 117 -18.85 -3.46 -5.43
CA ASN A 117 -19.53 -4.59 -4.79
C ASN A 117 -20.99 -4.26 -4.48
N ASN A 118 -21.78 -3.94 -5.51
CA ASN A 118 -23.20 -3.57 -5.35
C ASN A 118 -24.04 -4.67 -4.69
N LYS A 119 -23.72 -5.94 -4.95
CA LYS A 119 -24.39 -7.11 -4.36
C LYS A 119 -23.92 -7.43 -2.94
N LYS A 120 -22.95 -6.66 -2.40
CA LYS A 120 -22.40 -6.78 -1.05
C LYS A 120 -21.95 -8.19 -0.70
N TYR A 121 -21.28 -8.85 -1.63
CA TYR A 121 -20.67 -10.15 -1.37
C TYR A 121 -19.66 -10.00 -0.24
N PRO A 122 -19.74 -10.84 0.81
CA PRO A 122 -18.75 -10.81 1.88
C PRO A 122 -17.40 -11.20 1.30
N LEU A 123 -16.33 -10.58 1.81
CA LEU A 123 -14.97 -10.89 1.42
C LEU A 123 -14.10 -10.97 2.67
N ASN A 124 -13.30 -12.02 2.78
CA ASN A 124 -12.24 -12.10 3.76
C ASN A 124 -10.94 -12.45 3.03
N ALA A 125 -10.20 -11.41 2.67
CA ALA A 125 -8.98 -11.54 1.89
C ALA A 125 -7.93 -10.56 2.40
N LYS A 126 -6.71 -11.06 2.55
CA LYS A 126 -5.53 -10.24 2.87
C LYS A 126 -5.04 -9.54 1.61
N PRO A 127 -4.34 -8.39 1.76
CA PRO A 127 -3.57 -7.81 0.68
C PRO A 127 -2.56 -8.81 0.09
N PRO A 128 -2.31 -8.79 -1.23
CA PRO A 128 -1.54 -9.83 -1.89
C PRO A 128 -0.05 -9.83 -1.53
N HIS A 129 0.52 -8.71 -1.06
CA HIS A 129 1.91 -8.67 -0.57
C HIS A 129 2.11 -9.45 0.74
N HIS A 130 1.04 -9.76 1.47
CA HIS A 130 1.09 -10.69 2.60
C HIS A 130 0.99 -12.16 2.18
N LEU A 131 0.67 -12.43 0.92
CA LEU A 131 0.45 -13.77 0.37
C LEU A 131 1.57 -14.21 -0.59
N LEU A 132 2.53 -13.33 -0.87
CA LEU A 132 3.67 -13.61 -1.74
C LEU A 132 4.41 -14.87 -1.29
N HIS A 133 4.61 -15.78 -2.23
CA HIS A 133 5.29 -17.07 -2.07
C HIS A 133 4.72 -17.98 -0.97
N GLN A 134 3.44 -17.81 -0.64
CA GLN A 134 2.71 -18.66 0.30
C GLN A 134 1.63 -19.46 -0.42
N SER A 135 1.28 -20.61 0.17
CA SER A 135 0.15 -21.42 -0.28
C SER A 135 -1.14 -20.60 -0.22
N LEU A 136 -1.89 -20.59 -1.32
CA LEU A 136 -3.16 -19.88 -1.40
C LEU A 136 -4.36 -20.75 -1.08
N LEU A 137 -4.23 -22.08 -1.00
CA LEU A 137 -5.37 -22.94 -0.65
C LEU A 137 -6.06 -22.53 0.67
N PRO A 138 -5.33 -22.22 1.77
CA PRO A 138 -5.97 -21.76 3.00
C PRO A 138 -6.69 -20.41 2.83
N GLU A 139 -6.16 -19.53 1.99
CA GLU A 139 -6.72 -18.19 1.77
C GLU A 139 -7.95 -18.24 0.85
N LEU A 140 -7.87 -19.02 -0.23
CA LEU A 140 -8.98 -19.27 -1.16
C LEU A 140 -10.19 -19.87 -0.46
N THR A 141 -9.99 -20.79 0.50
CA THR A 141 -11.10 -21.40 1.25
C THR A 141 -11.80 -20.45 2.22
N GLN A 142 -11.17 -19.29 2.54
CA GLN A 142 -11.69 -18.34 3.50
C GLN A 142 -12.29 -17.08 2.87
N LEU A 143 -12.16 -16.89 1.55
CA LEU A 143 -12.62 -15.69 0.84
C LEU A 143 -14.10 -15.38 1.09
N ASP A 144 -14.95 -16.40 0.95
CA ASP A 144 -16.36 -16.38 1.28
C ASP A 144 -16.91 -17.80 1.42
N THR A 145 -18.15 -17.93 1.87
CA THR A 145 -18.84 -19.23 1.97
C THR A 145 -19.56 -19.62 0.68
N ALA A 146 -19.80 -18.67 -0.23
CA ALA A 146 -20.61 -18.86 -1.43
C ALA A 146 -19.78 -19.21 -2.68
N MET A 147 -18.45 -19.29 -2.54
CA MET A 147 -17.50 -19.53 -3.63
C MET A 147 -17.52 -18.44 -4.72
N HIS A 148 -18.05 -17.25 -4.42
CA HIS A 148 -18.20 -16.18 -5.41
C HIS A 148 -16.83 -15.68 -5.87
N TRP A 149 -15.92 -15.42 -4.93
CA TRP A 149 -14.61 -14.83 -5.25
C TRP A 149 -13.64 -15.84 -5.87
N GLN A 150 -13.77 -17.11 -5.53
CA GLN A 150 -13.03 -18.23 -6.11
C GLN A 150 -13.43 -18.39 -7.57
N LYS A 151 -14.74 -18.31 -7.86
CA LYS A 151 -15.25 -18.27 -9.24
C LYS A 151 -14.72 -17.04 -9.98
N PHE A 152 -14.80 -15.84 -9.38
CA PHE A 152 -14.28 -14.60 -9.97
C PHE A 152 -12.78 -14.70 -10.30
N ILE A 153 -11.95 -15.21 -9.38
CA ILE A 153 -10.51 -15.40 -9.58
C ILE A 153 -10.26 -16.39 -10.74
N THR A 154 -11.00 -17.50 -10.78
CA THR A 154 -10.88 -18.50 -11.85
C THR A 154 -11.23 -17.91 -13.21
N GLU A 155 -12.34 -17.18 -13.31
CA GLU A 155 -12.76 -16.49 -14.53
C GLU A 155 -11.75 -15.43 -14.95
N SER A 156 -11.17 -14.71 -13.97
CA SER A 156 -10.10 -13.77 -14.22
C SER A 156 -8.91 -14.45 -14.89
N GLN A 157 -8.41 -15.54 -14.31
CA GLN A 157 -7.30 -16.30 -14.89
C GLN A 157 -7.61 -16.83 -16.30
N MET A 158 -8.83 -17.31 -16.54
CA MET A 158 -9.26 -17.75 -17.87
C MET A 158 -9.25 -16.61 -18.89
N LEU A 159 -9.71 -15.41 -18.51
CA LEU A 159 -9.68 -14.24 -19.38
C LEU A 159 -8.24 -13.82 -19.69
N PHE A 160 -7.35 -13.84 -18.69
CA PHE A 160 -5.91 -13.57 -18.93
C PHE A 160 -5.30 -14.61 -19.88
N ALA A 161 -5.63 -15.89 -19.71
CA ALA A 161 -5.16 -16.97 -20.58
C ALA A 161 -5.67 -16.87 -22.03
N SER A 162 -6.80 -16.18 -22.26
CA SER A 162 -7.36 -15.98 -23.60
C SER A 162 -6.49 -15.11 -24.52
N ARG A 163 -5.54 -14.33 -23.96
CA ARG A 163 -4.54 -13.55 -24.70
C ARG A 163 -3.12 -14.08 -24.44
N PRO A 164 -2.75 -15.21 -25.03
CA PRO A 164 -1.41 -15.77 -24.86
C PRO A 164 -0.33 -14.79 -25.38
N ASN A 165 0.75 -14.64 -24.62
CA ASN A 165 2.00 -13.92 -24.97
C ASN A 165 2.08 -12.39 -24.78
N GLN A 166 1.44 -11.77 -23.79
CA GLN A 166 1.65 -10.33 -23.59
C GLN A 166 2.22 -9.91 -22.24
N THR A 167 1.93 -10.64 -21.15
CA THR A 167 2.14 -10.07 -19.81
C THR A 167 2.63 -11.11 -18.81
N LEU A 168 3.47 -10.71 -17.86
CA LEU A 168 3.90 -11.58 -16.75
C LEU A 168 2.79 -11.75 -15.70
N ILE A 169 1.80 -10.85 -15.67
CA ILE A 169 0.54 -10.98 -14.92
C ILE A 169 -0.38 -11.97 -15.61
N ASN A 170 -1.07 -12.82 -14.83
CA ASN A 170 -2.01 -13.82 -15.34
C ASN A 170 -3.31 -13.93 -14.52
N GLY A 171 -3.62 -12.95 -13.68
CA GLY A 171 -4.89 -12.89 -12.96
C GLY A 171 -4.99 -11.68 -12.03
N LEU A 172 -6.13 -11.59 -11.35
CA LEU A 172 -6.42 -10.55 -10.36
C LEU A 172 -6.65 -11.18 -8.98
N TRP A 173 -6.21 -10.48 -7.93
CA TRP A 173 -6.54 -10.78 -6.54
C TRP A 173 -7.45 -9.70 -5.96
N VAL A 174 -8.53 -10.11 -5.29
CA VAL A 174 -9.54 -9.21 -4.70
C VAL A 174 -9.35 -9.10 -3.19
N TRP A 175 -9.39 -7.88 -2.65
CA TRP A 175 -9.17 -7.62 -1.21
C TRP A 175 -9.70 -6.23 -0.76
N GLY A 176 -9.48 -5.87 0.51
CA GLY A 176 -9.66 -4.49 1.01
C GLY A 176 -11.11 -4.09 1.31
N ASN A 177 -11.84 -4.92 2.06
CA ASN A 177 -13.25 -4.68 2.39
C ASN A 177 -13.48 -3.85 3.67
N SER A 178 -12.43 -3.49 4.41
CA SER A 178 -12.54 -2.68 5.62
C SER A 178 -12.89 -1.22 5.33
N LYS A 179 -13.39 -0.52 6.35
CA LYS A 179 -13.86 0.88 6.25
C LYS A 179 -12.91 1.82 6.96
N LEU A 180 -12.83 3.05 6.46
CA LEU A 180 -12.15 4.11 7.18
C LEU A 180 -12.89 4.38 8.50
N LYS A 181 -12.12 4.54 9.57
CA LYS A 181 -12.61 5.04 10.86
C LYS A 181 -12.88 6.54 10.76
N GLU A 182 -13.50 7.09 11.81
CA GLU A 182 -13.58 8.54 11.95
C GLU A 182 -12.19 9.18 11.95
N LYS A 183 -12.12 10.42 11.47
CA LYS A 183 -10.86 11.16 11.35
C LYS A 183 -10.19 11.33 12.71
N GLU A 184 -8.97 10.82 12.83
CA GLU A 184 -8.18 10.99 14.03
C GLU A 184 -7.48 12.36 14.03
N PRO A 185 -7.26 13.00 15.19
CA PRO A 185 -6.58 14.28 15.27
C PRO A 185 -5.05 14.11 15.20
N ILE A 186 -4.56 13.37 14.21
CA ILE A 186 -3.12 13.15 14.00
C ILE A 186 -2.56 14.30 13.17
N ASN A 187 -1.46 14.91 13.60
CA ASN A 187 -0.78 15.95 12.82
C ASN A 187 0.00 15.32 11.67
N ILE A 188 -0.41 15.61 10.43
CA ILE A 188 0.17 15.07 9.20
C ILE A 188 0.70 16.22 8.35
N CYS A 189 1.96 16.13 7.91
CA CYS A 189 2.52 17.05 6.93
C CYS A 189 2.72 16.29 5.61
N VAL A 190 2.28 16.91 4.52
CA VAL A 190 2.21 16.26 3.20
C VAL A 190 2.69 17.18 2.09
N ASP A 191 3.06 16.62 0.95
CA ASP A 191 3.16 17.39 -0.29
C ASP A 191 1.78 17.61 -0.94
N ALA A 192 1.78 18.30 -2.08
CA ALA A 192 0.55 18.59 -2.80
C ALA A 192 -0.16 17.34 -3.33
N HIS A 193 0.59 16.28 -3.64
CA HIS A 193 0.05 15.04 -4.19
C HIS A 193 -0.82 14.30 -3.15
N PHE A 194 -0.39 14.27 -1.90
CA PHE A 194 -1.09 13.54 -0.84
C PHE A 194 -2.09 14.38 -0.04
N LEU A 195 -2.21 15.69 -0.29
CA LEU A 195 -3.03 16.60 0.51
C LEU A 195 -4.49 16.14 0.64
N SER A 196 -5.17 15.93 -0.49
CA SER A 196 -6.58 15.55 -0.51
C SER A 196 -6.81 14.18 0.13
N LEU A 197 -5.90 13.21 -0.08
CA LEU A 197 -5.97 11.88 0.51
C LEU A 197 -5.81 11.92 2.03
N ALA A 198 -4.79 12.62 2.53
CA ALA A 198 -4.54 12.72 3.96
C ALA A 198 -5.67 13.44 4.70
N GLN A 199 -6.32 14.43 4.06
CA GLN A 199 -7.49 15.13 4.61
C GLN A 199 -8.71 14.23 4.81
N LEU A 200 -8.80 13.08 4.13
CA LEU A 200 -9.83 12.08 4.39
C LEU A 200 -9.59 11.33 5.71
N CYS A 201 -8.34 11.19 6.13
CA CYS A 201 -7.95 10.44 7.31
C CYS A 201 -7.78 11.29 8.58
N SER A 202 -7.42 12.57 8.45
CA SER A 202 -7.19 13.47 9.58
C SER A 202 -7.77 14.86 9.33
N ARG A 203 -8.10 15.56 10.42
CA ARG A 203 -8.46 16.99 10.40
C ARG A 203 -7.25 17.92 10.52
N HIS A 204 -6.10 17.41 10.91
CA HIS A 204 -4.87 18.18 11.12
C HIS A 204 -3.84 17.82 10.06
N VAL A 205 -4.10 18.27 8.82
CA VAL A 205 -3.23 18.05 7.67
C VAL A 205 -2.70 19.39 7.18
N SER A 206 -1.39 19.51 7.09
CA SER A 206 -0.70 20.70 6.58
C SER A 206 0.05 20.37 5.29
N LEU A 207 -0.09 21.25 4.31
CA LEU A 207 0.80 21.25 3.14
C LEU A 207 2.20 21.71 3.58
N TYR A 208 3.22 20.98 3.13
CA TYR A 208 4.61 21.29 3.41
C TYR A 208 5.02 22.66 2.85
N HIS A 209 5.79 23.38 3.65
CA HIS A 209 6.57 24.55 3.24
C HIS A 209 7.83 24.65 4.10
N GLU A 210 8.85 25.40 3.68
CA GLU A 210 10.16 25.43 4.36
C GLU A 210 10.12 25.95 5.80
N GLY A 211 9.08 26.70 6.17
CA GLY A 211 8.91 27.28 7.50
C GLY A 211 8.26 26.37 8.55
N VAL A 212 7.82 25.15 8.19
CA VAL A 212 7.21 24.23 9.16
C VAL A 212 8.25 23.65 10.11
N ALA A 213 7.88 23.46 11.37
CA ALA A 213 8.69 22.67 12.29
C ALA A 213 8.29 21.19 12.18
N LEU A 214 9.17 20.36 11.59
CA LEU A 214 8.85 18.95 11.33
C LEU A 214 8.45 18.18 12.59
N LYS A 215 9.10 18.46 13.73
CA LYS A 215 8.84 17.83 15.03
C LYS A 215 7.39 17.92 15.53
N ASP A 216 6.60 18.86 15.01
CA ASP A 216 5.21 19.07 15.42
C ASP A 216 4.25 18.07 14.74
N TYR A 217 4.75 17.30 13.77
CA TYR A 217 4.01 16.30 13.02
C TYR A 217 4.33 14.88 13.48
N GLN A 218 3.29 14.04 13.49
CA GLN A 218 3.42 12.63 13.81
C GLN A 218 3.74 11.81 12.55
N ILE A 219 3.17 12.21 11.41
CA ILE A 219 3.36 11.56 10.10
C ILE A 219 3.80 12.59 9.07
N LEU A 220 4.85 12.27 8.32
CA LEU A 220 5.26 12.96 7.11
C LEU A 220 4.94 12.03 5.93
N LEU A 221 4.18 12.48 4.93
CA LEU A 221 3.82 11.68 3.74
C LEU A 221 4.14 12.44 2.45
N PHE A 222 5.11 11.95 1.68
CA PHE A 222 5.67 12.67 0.54
C PHE A 222 5.88 11.74 -0.66
N SER A 223 5.80 12.30 -1.86
CA SER A 223 6.06 11.59 -3.11
C SER A 223 7.53 11.20 -3.20
N GLU A 224 8.41 12.15 -2.90
CA GLU A 224 9.86 11.96 -2.90
C GLU A 224 10.50 12.68 -1.72
N LEU A 225 11.61 12.15 -1.22
CA LEU A 225 12.41 12.82 -0.18
C LEU A 225 12.94 14.19 -0.63
N SER A 226 13.18 14.34 -1.94
CA SER A 226 13.60 15.58 -2.61
C SER A 226 12.60 16.73 -2.44
N SER A 227 11.33 16.43 -2.12
CA SER A 227 10.28 17.43 -1.87
C SER A 227 10.53 18.24 -0.59
N LEU A 228 11.33 17.71 0.33
CA LEU A 228 11.78 18.43 1.52
C LEU A 228 13.02 19.28 1.23
N SER A 229 13.13 20.44 1.87
CA SER A 229 14.34 21.24 1.83
C SER A 229 15.55 20.44 2.35
N LYS A 230 16.76 20.75 1.85
CA LYS A 230 17.99 20.09 2.31
C LYS A 230 18.17 20.20 3.83
N GLN A 231 17.76 21.32 4.42
CA GLN A 231 17.81 21.53 5.86
C GLN A 231 16.93 20.51 6.60
N HIS A 232 15.69 20.31 6.15
CA HIS A 232 14.78 19.34 6.75
C HIS A 232 15.22 17.89 6.51
N GLN A 233 15.80 17.57 5.35
CA GLN A 233 16.39 16.24 5.13
C GLN A 233 17.51 15.94 6.14
N GLU A 234 18.37 16.92 6.43
CA GLU A 234 19.43 16.79 7.44
C GLU A 234 18.90 16.80 8.88
N GLU A 235 17.79 17.49 9.15
CA GLU A 235 17.10 17.45 10.44
C GLU A 235 16.54 16.05 10.72
N LEU A 236 15.86 15.44 9.74
CA LEU A 236 15.28 14.11 9.89
C LEU A 236 16.34 13.04 10.23
N LYS A 237 17.54 13.12 9.65
CA LYS A 237 18.67 12.22 9.99
C LYS A 237 19.07 12.26 11.47
N LYS A 238 18.75 13.34 12.18
CA LYS A 238 19.09 13.58 13.59
C LYS A 238 17.95 13.28 14.55
N MET A 239 16.81 12.80 14.05
CA MET A 239 15.61 12.49 14.84
C MET A 239 15.40 10.97 14.93
N PRO A 240 14.75 10.48 16.00
CA PRO A 240 14.29 9.10 16.06
C PRO A 240 13.09 8.90 15.11
N ILE A 241 13.36 8.38 13.92
CA ILE A 241 12.38 8.25 12.83
C ILE A 241 12.18 6.79 12.45
N HIS A 242 10.92 6.46 12.15
CA HIS A 242 10.53 5.25 11.45
C HIS A 242 10.28 5.61 9.97
N TRP A 243 11.16 5.14 9.11
CA TRP A 243 11.12 5.35 7.66
C TRP A 243 10.33 4.23 7.00
N TYR A 244 9.43 4.60 6.11
CA TYR A 244 8.63 3.71 5.29
C TYR A 244 8.76 4.14 3.84
N TRP A 245 9.31 3.25 3.03
CA TRP A 245 9.46 3.37 1.59
C TRP A 245 8.62 2.28 0.94
N ASN A 246 8.37 2.38 -0.36
CA ASN A 246 7.54 1.41 -1.07
C ASN A 246 8.14 -0.01 -1.01
N ASN A 247 9.47 -0.14 -0.99
CA ASN A 247 10.15 -1.44 -0.99
C ASN A 247 10.71 -1.87 0.39
N THR A 248 10.86 -0.94 1.35
CA THR A 248 11.49 -1.25 2.64
C THR A 248 11.04 -0.31 3.75
N ALA A 249 11.19 -0.73 5.00
CA ALA A 249 10.95 0.12 6.16
C ALA A 249 12.03 -0.13 7.21
N TYR A 250 12.41 0.91 7.94
CA TYR A 250 13.43 0.80 8.99
C TYR A 250 13.28 1.93 10.02
N SER A 251 13.79 1.73 11.22
CA SER A 251 13.94 2.81 12.20
C SER A 251 15.40 3.11 12.49
N MET A 252 15.66 4.40 12.70
CA MET A 252 16.94 4.87 13.20
C MET A 252 16.75 5.42 14.61
N ASN A 253 17.41 4.80 15.58
CA ASN A 253 17.58 5.39 16.89
C ASN A 253 18.81 6.28 16.84
N THR A 254 18.62 7.58 17.03
CA THR A 254 19.74 8.48 17.29
C THR A 254 20.41 8.00 18.58
N GLY A 255 21.64 7.50 18.47
CA GLY A 255 22.37 6.92 19.59
C GLY A 255 22.19 7.78 20.83
N SER A 256 21.68 7.17 21.91
CA SER A 256 21.17 7.92 23.04
C SER A 256 22.24 8.89 23.53
N TRP A 257 21.83 10.13 23.77
CA TRP A 257 22.66 11.14 24.44
C TRP A 257 23.36 10.53 25.68
N TYR A 258 22.68 9.61 26.37
CA TYR A 258 23.20 8.90 27.54
C TYR A 258 24.40 8.01 27.19
N ALA A 259 24.35 7.23 26.10
CA ALA A 259 25.48 6.41 25.66
C ALA A 259 26.73 7.26 25.33
N ARG A 260 26.54 8.49 24.83
CA ARG A 260 27.64 9.45 24.61
C ARG A 260 28.17 10.05 25.91
N LEU A 261 27.31 10.29 26.90
CA LEU A 261 27.70 10.82 28.22
C LEU A 261 28.47 9.77 29.03
N TRP A 262 28.03 8.51 29.00
CA TRP A 262 28.73 7.39 29.65
C TRP A 262 30.09 7.09 29.01
N ARG A 263 30.23 7.15 27.69
CA ARG A 263 31.56 7.02 27.04
C ARG A 263 32.52 8.16 27.41
N LYS A 264 32.02 9.38 27.63
CA LYS A 264 32.86 10.48 28.13
C LYS A 264 33.29 10.30 29.58
N LEU A 265 32.46 9.68 30.42
CA LEU A 265 32.79 9.42 31.82
C LEU A 265 33.71 8.20 32.00
N ILE A 266 33.59 7.18 31.15
CA ILE A 266 34.39 5.95 31.24
C ILE A 266 35.80 6.12 30.65
N HIS A 267 36.02 7.09 29.75
CA HIS A 267 37.36 7.46 29.25
C HIS A 267 38.05 8.58 30.05
N ALA A 268 37.50 8.96 31.21
CA ALA A 268 38.10 9.96 32.11
C ALA A 268 38.82 9.32 33.32
N TYR A 269 39.11 8.01 33.27
CA TYR A 269 39.90 7.28 34.27
C TYR A 269 41.02 6.47 33.61
#